data_AF-A0A9E0X3H5-F1
#
_entry.id   AF-A0A9E0X3H5-F1
#
_cell.length_a   1.000
_cell.length_b   1.000
_cell.length_c   1.000
_cell.angle_alpha   90.00
_cell.angle_beta   90.00
_cell.angle_gamma   90.00
#
_symmetry.space_group_name_H-M   'P 1'
#
loop_
_entity.id
_entity.type
_entity.pdbx_description
1 polymer ?
#
loop_
_entity_poly.entity_id
_entity_poly.type
_entity_poly.pdbx_seq_one_letter_code
_entity_poly.pdbx_strand_id
1 'polypeptide(L)'
;MSTHPLLMKFKDKDTPNTVTRKTVKAMASKLGFNETQLINYALARLREDVLPALPEDAPELSAKAMKAIRARYGHLEADYHPTSSLIEGL
;
A
#
# COMPACT_ATOMS: atom_id res chain seq x y z
N MET A 1 -3.47 -15.79 -0.23
CA MET A 1 -3.55 -14.35 0.13
C MET A 1 -3.65 -14.27 1.64
N SER A 2 -2.86 -13.42 2.30
CA SER A 2 -2.94 -13.27 3.76
C SER A 2 -4.26 -12.56 4.08
N THR A 3 -5.22 -13.29 4.65
CA THR A 3 -6.59 -12.80 4.93
C THR A 3 -6.70 -12.16 6.31
N HIS A 4 -5.58 -11.73 6.90
CA HIS A 4 -5.58 -11.19 8.26
C HIS A 4 -5.88 -9.68 8.23
N PRO A 5 -6.82 -9.21 9.06
CA PRO A 5 -7.15 -7.79 9.11
C PRO A 5 -5.94 -6.99 9.59
N LEU A 6 -5.67 -5.86 8.94
CA LEU A 6 -4.63 -4.94 9.36
C LEU A 6 -5.03 -4.29 10.69
N LEU A 7 -4.23 -4.50 11.74
CA LEU A 7 -4.40 -3.83 13.03
C LEU A 7 -3.67 -2.49 13.02
N MET A 8 -4.43 -1.40 13.04
CA MET A 8 -3.88 -0.04 13.08
C MET A 8 -3.56 0.38 14.54
N LYS A 9 -2.30 0.69 14.81
CA LYS A 9 -1.86 1.25 16.10
C LYS A 9 -1.78 2.76 16.00
N PHE A 10 -2.66 3.46 16.71
CA PHE A 10 -2.61 4.91 16.82
C PHE A 10 -1.48 5.37 17.74
N LYS A 11 -0.82 6.47 17.36
CA LYS A 11 0.15 7.16 18.21
C LYS A 11 -0.56 8.25 19.01
N ASP A 12 0.11 8.75 20.06
CA ASP A 12 -0.47 9.75 20.97
C ASP A 12 -0.44 11.17 20.41
N LYS A 13 0.26 11.39 19.28
CA LYS A 13 0.41 12.70 18.65
C LYS A 13 0.23 12.61 17.14
N ASP A 14 -0.39 13.65 16.59
CA ASP A 14 -0.43 13.88 15.14
C ASP A 14 0.94 14.37 14.64
N THR A 15 1.42 13.78 13.55
CA THR A 15 2.66 14.14 12.85
C THR A 15 2.42 14.05 11.34
N PRO A 16 3.37 14.44 10.46
CA PRO A 16 3.17 14.36 9.02
C PRO A 16 2.77 12.97 8.49
N ASN A 17 3.14 11.89 9.20
CA ASN A 17 2.82 10.51 8.81
C ASN A 17 2.07 9.72 9.90
N THR A 18 1.59 10.37 10.95
CA THR A 18 0.78 9.72 12.00
C THR A 18 -0.44 10.55 12.35
N VAL A 19 -1.53 9.86 12.67
CA VAL A 19 -2.74 10.49 13.20
C VAL A 19 -3.16 9.80 14.49
N THR A 20 -3.65 10.58 15.45
CA THR A 20 -4.26 10.07 16.67
C THR A 20 -5.66 9.54 16.37
N ARG A 21 -6.15 8.63 17.22
CA ARG A 21 -7.52 8.13 17.11
C ARG A 21 -8.57 9.24 17.25
N LYS A 22 -8.28 10.27 18.08
CA LYS A 22 -9.15 11.42 18.25
C LYS A 22 -9.33 12.18 16.92
N THR A 23 -8.23 12.38 16.21
CA THR A 23 -8.23 13.06 14.90
C THR A 23 -8.98 12.24 13.86
N VAL A 24 -8.77 10.92 13.82
CA VAL A 24 -9.55 10.01 12.96
C VAL A 24 -11.05 10.11 13.25
N LYS A 25 -11.47 10.04 14.51
CA LYS A 25 -12.90 10.19 14.88
C LYS A 25 -13.49 11.52 14.45
N ALA A 26 -12.76 12.62 14.66
CA ALA A 26 -13.22 13.95 14.28
C ALA A 26 -13.39 14.08 12.76
N MET A 27 -12.45 13.56 11.97
CA MET A 27 -12.54 13.53 10.52
C MET A 27 -13.69 12.64 10.03
N ALA A 28 -13.85 11.47 10.64
CA ALA A 28 -14.91 10.52 10.31
C ALA A 28 -16.29 11.17 10.53
N SER A 29 -16.49 11.81 11.68
CA SER A 29 -17.73 12.55 11.97
C SER A 29 -17.98 13.70 11.00
N LYS A 30 -16.94 14.45 10.60
CA LYS A 30 -17.08 15.54 9.63
C LYS A 30 -17.51 15.07 8.24
N LEU A 31 -17.08 13.87 7.84
CA LEU A 31 -17.36 13.29 6.52
C LEU A 31 -18.57 12.34 6.52
N GLY A 32 -19.18 12.09 7.69
CA GLY A 32 -20.26 11.10 7.82
C GLY A 32 -19.79 9.65 7.65
N PHE A 33 -18.50 9.39 7.90
CA PHE A 33 -17.88 8.06 7.79
C PHE A 33 -17.71 7.41 9.16
N ASN A 34 -17.54 6.09 9.17
CA ASN A 34 -16.91 5.39 10.29
C ASN A 34 -15.37 5.39 10.15
N GLU A 35 -14.65 4.98 11.19
CA GLU A 35 -13.17 4.97 11.20
C GLU A 35 -12.59 4.15 10.04
N THR A 36 -13.16 2.97 9.75
CA THR A 36 -12.72 2.08 8.66
C THR A 36 -12.93 2.71 7.28
N GLN A 37 -14.09 3.32 7.04
CA GLN A 37 -14.40 4.00 5.79
C GLN A 37 -13.46 5.17 5.56
N LEU A 38 -13.20 5.96 6.60
CA LEU A 38 -12.25 7.07 6.52
C LEU A 38 -10.84 6.59 6.16
N ILE A 39 -10.36 5.52 6.79
CA ILE A 39 -9.04 4.95 6.49
C ILE A 39 -8.97 4.47 5.04
N ASN A 40 -9.96 3.72 4.58
CA ASN A 40 -10.02 3.26 3.18
C ASN A 40 -10.09 4.43 2.20
N TYR A 41 -10.88 5.47 2.51
CA TYR A 41 -10.96 6.68 1.70
C TYR A 41 -9.61 7.40 1.60
N ALA A 42 -8.92 7.59 2.72
CA ALA A 42 -7.61 8.22 2.76
C ALA A 42 -6.57 7.43 1.95
N LEU A 43 -6.56 6.09 2.06
CA LEU A 43 -5.68 5.23 1.28
C LEU A 43 -6.02 5.26 -0.21
N ALA A 44 -7.31 5.27 -0.56
CA ALA A 44 -7.76 5.37 -1.95
C ALA A 44 -7.35 6.71 -2.57
N ARG A 45 -7.40 7.80 -1.80
CA ARG A 45 -6.92 9.11 -2.25
C ARG A 45 -5.40 9.12 -2.44
N LEU A 46 -4.66 8.60 -1.46
CA LEU A 46 -3.20 8.51 -1.54
C LEU A 46 -2.74 7.63 -2.71
N ARG A 47 -3.49 6.58 -3.03
CA ARG A 47 -3.22 5.72 -4.19
C ARG A 47 -3.18 6.50 -5.50
N GLU A 48 -4.07 7.47 -5.69
CA GLU A 48 -4.10 8.31 -6.91
C GLU A 48 -2.84 9.17 -7.05
N ASP A 49 -2.26 9.58 -5.93
CA ASP A 49 -1.06 10.44 -5.92
C ASP A 49 0.24 9.62 -6.01
N VAL A 50 0.26 8.42 -5.42
CA VAL A 50 1.49 7.63 -5.22
C VAL A 50 1.67 6.54 -6.28
N LEU A 51 0.60 5.88 -6.71
CA LEU A 51 0.73 4.80 -7.67
C LEU A 51 0.55 5.36 -9.09
N PRO A 52 1.44 5.01 -10.04
CA PRO A 52 1.19 5.32 -11.43
C PRO A 52 -0.13 4.65 -11.83
N ALA A 53 -1.04 5.43 -12.43
CA ALA A 53 -2.22 4.85 -13.05
C ALA A 53 -1.73 3.85 -14.10
N LEU A 54 -1.87 2.56 -13.82
CA LEU A 54 -1.76 1.57 -14.89
C LEU A 54 -2.88 1.94 -15.87
N PRO A 55 -2.57 2.18 -17.16
CA PRO A 55 -3.60 2.46 -18.14
C PRO A 55 -4.68 1.38 -18.07
N GLU A 56 -5.96 1.72 -18.18
CA GLU A 56 -7.04 0.71 -18.18
C GLU A 56 -6.87 -0.30 -19.34
N ASP A 57 -6.19 0.12 -20.41
CA ASP A 57 -5.80 -0.67 -21.57
C ASP A 57 -4.38 -1.25 -21.47
N ALA A 58 -3.73 -1.15 -20.31
CA ALA A 58 -2.41 -1.75 -20.10
C ALA A 58 -2.51 -3.23 -20.47
N PRO A 59 -1.79 -3.67 -21.53
CA PRO A 59 -1.96 -5.02 -22.01
C PRO A 59 -1.53 -5.98 -20.91
N GLU A 60 -2.35 -7.00 -20.64
CA GLU A 60 -1.93 -8.12 -19.80
C GLU A 60 -0.56 -8.59 -20.31
N LEU A 61 0.35 -8.88 -19.37
CA LEU A 61 1.69 -9.34 -19.71
C LEU A 61 1.57 -10.63 -20.52
N SER A 62 1.66 -10.52 -21.85
CA SER A 62 1.58 -11.67 -22.75
C SER A 62 2.61 -12.72 -22.36
N ALA A 63 2.33 -13.99 -22.64
CA ALA A 63 3.28 -15.08 -22.38
C ALA A 63 4.68 -14.82 -22.98
N LYS A 64 4.74 -14.09 -24.10
CA LYS A 64 5.99 -13.65 -24.73
C LYS A 64 6.71 -12.58 -23.91
N ALA A 65 6.00 -11.59 -23.39
CA ALA A 65 6.57 -10.56 -22.51
C ALA A 65 7.11 -11.19 -21.21
N MET A 66 6.34 -12.10 -20.60
CA MET A 66 6.78 -12.87 -19.43
C MET A 66 8.04 -13.69 -19.71
N LYS A 67 8.10 -14.36 -20.87
CA LYS A 67 9.30 -15.11 -21.27
C LYS A 67 10.51 -14.19 -21.49
N ALA A 68 10.31 -13.01 -22.08
CA ALA A 68 11.37 -12.03 -22.31
C ALA A 68 11.89 -11.43 -20.99
N ILE A 69 10.99 -11.11 -20.06
CA ILE A 69 11.33 -10.62 -18.71
C ILE A 69 12.11 -11.70 -17.96
N ARG A 70 11.64 -12.95 -17.96
CA ARG A 70 12.35 -14.08 -17.31
C ARG A 70 13.72 -14.33 -17.94
N ALA A 71 13.86 -14.22 -19.25
CA ALA A 71 15.17 -14.36 -19.91
C ALA A 71 16.12 -13.21 -19.55
N ARG A 72 15.60 -11.99 -19.41
CA ARG A 72 16.39 -10.78 -19.16
C ARG A 72 16.73 -10.57 -17.69
N TYR A 73 15.87 -10.98 -16.76
CA TYR A 73 16.00 -10.69 -15.33
C TYR A 73 15.90 -11.94 -14.45
N GLY A 74 15.65 -13.13 -14.99
CA GLY A 74 15.53 -14.36 -14.21
C GLY A 74 16.79 -14.77 -13.46
N HIS A 75 17.95 -14.20 -13.83
CA HIS A 75 19.18 -14.34 -13.05
C HIS A 75 19.18 -13.50 -11.77
N LEU A 76 18.43 -12.38 -11.72
CA LEU A 76 18.33 -11.51 -10.54
C LEU A 76 17.52 -12.14 -9.41
N GLU A 77 16.61 -13.09 -9.70
CA GLU A 77 15.88 -13.80 -8.65
C GLU A 77 16.77 -14.79 -7.88
N ALA A 78 17.82 -15.33 -8.51
CA ALA A 78 18.80 -16.18 -7.84
C ALA A 78 19.67 -15.38 -6.84
N ASP A 79 19.91 -14.11 -7.15
CA ASP A 79 20.68 -13.18 -6.32
C ASP A 79 19.80 -12.33 -5.38
N TYR A 80 18.47 -12.49 -5.47
CA TYR A 80 17.53 -11.79 -4.61
C TYR A 80 17.54 -12.41 -3.21
N HIS A 81 18.37 -11.85 -2.34
CA HIS A 81 18.24 -12.03 -0.91
C HIS A 81 17.23 -11.00 -0.39
N PRO A 82 15.98 -11.40 -0.05
CA PRO A 82 15.08 -10.48 0.63
C PRO A 82 15.77 -10.04 1.92
N THR A 83 16.17 -8.78 1.99
CA THR A 83 16.61 -8.18 3.24
C THR A 83 15.40 -8.18 4.16
N SER A 84 15.31 -9.20 5.02
CA SER A 84 14.41 -9.25 6.17
C SER A 84 14.84 -8.17 7.16
N SER A 85 14.67 -6.90 6.80
CA SER A 85 15.04 -5.78 7.69
C SER A 85 14.27 -4.47 7.42
N LEU A 86 13.24 -4.45 6.58
CA LEU A 86 12.43 -3.23 6.41
C LEU A 86 11.32 -3.06 7.46
N ILE A 87 11.14 -4.02 8.38
CA ILE A 87 10.13 -3.95 9.45
C ILE A 87 10.73 -4.03 10.87
N GLU A 88 11.99 -4.43 11.05
CA GLU A 88 12.59 -4.55 12.39
C GLU A 88 13.13 -3.23 12.98
N GLY A 89 12.96 -2.11 12.28
CA GLY A 89 13.46 -0.80 12.70
C GLY A 89 12.44 0.33 12.78
N LEU A 90 11.12 0.04 12.77
CA LEU A 90 10.05 1.05 12.88
C LEU A 90 9.12 0.80 14.08
#